data_AF-A0A2N6FWV6-F1
#
_entry.id   AF-A0A2N6FWV6-F1
#
_cell.length_a   1.000
_cell.length_b   1.000
_cell.length_c   1.000
_cell.angle_alpha   90.00
_cell.angle_beta   90.00
_cell.angle_gamma   90.00
#
_symmetry.space_group_name_H-M   'P 1'
#
loop_
_entity.id
_entity.type
_entity.pdbx_description
1 polymer ?
#
loop_
_entity_poly.entity_id
_entity_poly.type
_entity_poly.pdbx_seq_one_letter_code
_entity_poly.pdbx_strand_id
1 'polypeptide(L)'
;MGKNSFTLFETLISIFLLSIIIVGFSQNSYYDNFDEEYMLLNKIENAFTIKSYDKNFTNSFQNIKIIKNNTQEESISVKIISYEDKKIKLIKYEM
;
A
#
# COMPACT_ATOMS: atom_id res chain seq x y z
N MET A 1 1.44 -57.76 20.70
CA MET A 1 1.94 -56.44 21.17
C MET A 1 2.56 -55.57 20.08
N GLY A 2 2.45 -55.88 18.77
CA GLY A 2 3.04 -55.04 17.70
C GLY A 2 2.12 -53.96 17.12
N LYS A 3 0.79 -54.14 17.15
CA LYS A 3 -0.18 -53.23 16.50
C LYS A 3 -0.18 -51.82 17.13
N ASN A 4 -0.14 -51.72 18.45
CA ASN A 4 -0.15 -50.42 19.14
C ASN A 4 1.13 -49.61 18.88
N SER A 5 2.28 -50.26 18.71
CA SER A 5 3.54 -49.57 18.41
C SER A 5 3.55 -48.98 16.99
N PHE A 6 2.92 -49.65 16.02
CA PHE A 6 2.74 -49.09 14.68
C PHE A 6 1.82 -47.87 14.67
N THR A 7 0.71 -47.90 15.42
CA THR A 7 -0.19 -46.75 15.55
C THR A 7 0.45 -45.55 16.26
N LEU A 8 1.30 -45.78 17.26
CA LEU A 8 2.05 -44.72 17.93
C LEU A 8 3.06 -44.05 16.99
N PHE A 9 3.74 -44.83 16.16
CA PHE A 9 4.69 -44.31 15.18
C PHE A 9 4.00 -43.45 14.10
N GLU A 10 2.85 -43.92 13.58
CA GLU A 10 2.03 -43.16 12.64
C GLU A 10 1.51 -41.85 13.24
N THR A 11 1.12 -41.87 14.52
CA THR A 11 0.72 -40.67 15.26
C THR A 11 1.87 -39.66 15.36
N LEU A 12 3.09 -40.11 15.67
CA LEU A 12 4.26 -39.23 15.74
C LEU A 12 4.60 -38.59 14.40
N ILE A 13 4.54 -39.37 13.31
CA ILE A 13 4.75 -38.84 11.96
C ILE A 13 3.69 -37.81 11.61
N SER A 14 2.43 -38.08 11.96
CA SER A 14 1.31 -37.16 11.69
C SER A 14 1.47 -35.83 12.43
N ILE A 15 1.88 -35.87 13.70
CA ILE A 15 2.16 -34.67 14.51
C ILE A 15 3.35 -33.89 13.93
N PHE A 16 4.40 -34.60 13.47
CA PHE A 16 5.58 -33.97 12.89
C PHE A 16 5.28 -33.29 11.55
N LEU A 17 4.48 -33.92 10.69
CA LEU A 17 4.03 -33.28 9.43
C LEU A 17 3.14 -32.07 9.72
N LEU A 18 2.25 -32.18 10.70
CA LEU A 18 1.38 -31.07 11.10
C LEU A 18 2.20 -29.89 11.64
N SER A 19 3.26 -30.13 12.43
CA SER A 19 4.10 -29.06 12.95
C SER A 19 4.89 -28.34 11.85
N ILE A 20 5.39 -29.07 10.84
CA ILE A 20 6.02 -28.47 9.66
C ILE A 20 5.04 -27.56 8.91
N ILE A 21 3.80 -28.02 8.71
CA ILE A 21 2.76 -27.22 8.05
C ILE A 21 2.47 -25.95 8.86
N ILE A 22 2.26 -26.06 10.17
CA ILE A 22 1.98 -24.90 11.04
C ILE A 22 3.12 -23.88 11.01
N VAL A 23 4.38 -24.33 11.09
CA VAL A 23 5.55 -23.43 11.05
C VAL A 23 5.70 -22.78 9.68
N GLY A 24 5.50 -23.53 8.59
CA GLY A 24 5.56 -23.00 7.23
C GLY A 24 4.48 -21.95 6.95
N PHE A 25 3.25 -22.18 7.41
CA PHE A 25 2.18 -21.19 7.33
C PHE A 25 2.41 -20.00 8.26
N SER A 26 2.94 -20.23 9.46
CA SER A 26 3.27 -19.16 10.41
C SER A 26 4.27 -18.18 9.80
N GLN A 27 5.34 -18.66 9.16
CA GLN A 27 6.34 -17.79 8.53
C GLN A 27 5.82 -17.00 7.33
N ASN A 28 4.96 -17.60 6.48
CA ASN A 28 4.32 -16.88 5.37
C ASN A 28 3.18 -15.95 5.83
N SER A 29 2.63 -16.16 7.03
CA SER A 29 1.56 -15.34 7.61
C SER A 29 2.05 -14.16 8.45
N TYR A 30 3.37 -13.97 8.60
CA TYR A 30 3.94 -12.68 9.00
C TYR A 30 3.78 -11.73 7.79
N TYR A 31 2.55 -11.32 7.47
CA TYR A 31 2.03 -9.99 7.84
C TYR A 31 3.00 -8.90 7.37
N ASP A 32 3.02 -8.67 6.05
CA ASP A 32 3.30 -7.33 5.54
C ASP A 32 2.20 -6.44 6.12
N ASN A 33 2.47 -5.89 7.31
CA ASN A 33 1.48 -5.16 8.08
C ASN A 33 1.37 -3.75 7.49
N PHE A 34 0.63 -3.65 6.38
CA PHE A 34 0.42 -2.40 5.63
C PHE A 34 -0.40 -1.35 6.39
N ASP A 35 -0.71 -1.59 7.67
CA ASP A 35 -1.45 -0.67 8.53
C ASP A 35 -0.81 0.72 8.52
N GLU A 36 0.52 0.82 8.57
CA GLU A 36 1.23 2.09 8.51
C GLU A 36 1.06 2.78 7.15
N GLU A 37 1.21 2.05 6.04
CA GLU A 37 1.01 2.56 4.69
C GLU A 37 -0.45 3.01 4.46
N TYR A 38 -1.43 2.25 4.94
CA TYR A 38 -2.84 2.62 4.83
C TYR A 38 -3.18 3.83 5.69
N MET A 39 -2.64 3.91 6.91
CA MET A 39 -2.78 5.10 7.76
C MET A 39 -2.17 6.34 7.09
N LEU A 40 -1.00 6.19 6.49
CA LEU A 40 -0.34 7.27 5.75
C LEU A 40 -1.19 7.70 4.54
N LEU A 41 -1.69 6.75 3.75
CA LEU A 41 -2.51 7.04 2.58
C LEU A 41 -3.81 7.75 2.97
N ASN A 42 -4.48 7.28 4.05
CA ASN A 42 -5.66 7.96 4.60
C ASN A 42 -5.35 9.38 5.06
N LYS A 43 -4.21 9.60 5.73
CA LYS A 43 -3.82 10.95 6.14
C LYS A 43 -3.66 11.87 4.92
N ILE A 44 -3.02 11.38 3.86
CA ILE A 44 -2.79 12.14 2.62
C ILE A 44 -4.11 12.41 1.90
N GLU A 45 -4.97 11.41 1.77
CA GLU A 45 -6.30 11.53 1.16
C GLU A 45 -7.14 12.58 1.89
N ASN A 46 -7.20 12.50 3.22
CA ASN A 46 -7.91 13.48 4.03
C ASN A 46 -7.35 14.90 3.84
N ALA A 47 -6.01 15.07 3.81
CA ALA A 47 -5.37 16.36 3.55
C ALA A 47 -5.80 16.97 2.20
N PHE A 48 -5.89 16.15 1.14
CA PHE A 48 -6.38 16.57 -0.17
C PHE A 48 -7.88 16.88 -0.20
N THR A 49 -8.67 16.18 0.61
CA THR A 49 -10.13 16.39 0.71
C THR A 49 -10.45 17.69 1.45
N ILE A 50 -9.81 17.94 2.59
CA ILE A 50 -10.04 19.16 3.39
C ILE A 50 -9.19 20.36 2.94
N LYS A 51 -8.31 20.18 1.94
CA LYS A 51 -7.38 21.19 1.42
C LYS A 51 -6.45 21.79 2.48
N SER A 52 -6.06 20.98 3.48
CA SER A 52 -5.15 21.38 4.55
C SER A 52 -3.82 20.66 4.35
N TYR A 53 -2.81 21.43 3.93
CA TYR A 53 -1.52 20.90 3.52
C TYR A 53 -0.47 21.24 4.59
N ASP A 54 0.12 20.21 5.19
CA ASP A 54 1.21 20.38 6.15
C ASP A 54 2.56 20.60 5.41
N LYS A 55 3.66 20.71 6.17
CA LYS A 55 5.00 20.99 5.61
C LYS A 55 5.53 19.90 4.67
N ASN A 56 4.90 18.72 4.64
CA ASN A 56 5.33 17.62 3.79
C ASN A 56 4.79 17.75 2.35
N PHE A 57 3.92 18.72 2.11
CA PHE A 57 3.39 19.00 0.78
C PHE A 57 4.13 20.16 0.14
N THR A 58 4.41 20.02 -1.16
CA THR A 58 4.93 21.09 -2.00
C THR A 58 3.79 21.71 -2.78
N ASN A 59 3.73 23.04 -2.81
CA ASN A 59 2.77 23.79 -3.60
C ASN A 59 3.51 24.59 -4.66
N SER A 60 3.10 24.46 -5.92
CA SER A 60 3.63 25.26 -7.02
C SER A 60 2.51 25.66 -7.96
N PHE A 61 2.81 26.59 -8.86
CA PHE A 61 1.90 26.99 -9.93
C PHE A 61 2.58 26.73 -11.26
N GLN A 62 1.85 26.15 -12.20
CA GLN A 62 2.35 25.89 -13.54
C GLN A 62 1.27 26.22 -14.55
N ASN A 63 1.67 26.83 -15.66
CA ASN A 63 0.81 26.95 -16.82
C ASN A 63 0.83 25.64 -17.59
N ILE A 64 -0.32 24.96 -17.65
CA ILE A 64 -0.52 23.78 -18.49
C ILE A 64 -1.15 24.18 -19.81
N LYS A 65 -0.68 23.56 -20.89
CA LYS A 65 -1.22 23.74 -22.22
C LYS A 65 -2.28 22.66 -22.46
N ILE A 66 -3.51 23.07 -22.75
CA ILE A 66 -4.62 22.17 -23.06
C ILE A 66 -4.94 22.34 -24.53
N ILE A 67 -5.01 21.22 -25.25
CA ILE A 67 -5.45 21.19 -26.65
C ILE A 67 -6.90 20.71 -26.67
N LYS A 68 -7.83 21.63 -26.95
CA LYS A 68 -9.26 21.30 -27.15
C LYS A 68 -9.51 21.05 -28.64
N ASN A 69 -10.26 19.99 -28.94
CA ASN A 69 -10.73 19.65 -30.28
C ASN A 69 -9.61 19.62 -31.35
N ASN A 70 -8.39 19.25 -30.95
CA ASN A 70 -7.18 19.21 -31.79
C ASN A 70 -6.85 20.53 -32.52
N THR A 71 -7.44 21.66 -32.13
CA THR A 71 -7.36 22.92 -32.88
C THR A 71 -7.20 24.16 -32.01
N GLN A 72 -7.68 24.12 -30.76
CA GLN A 72 -7.60 25.25 -29.84
C GLN A 72 -6.59 24.96 -28.75
N GLU A 73 -5.51 25.74 -28.71
CA GLU A 73 -4.55 25.71 -27.62
C GLU A 73 -4.92 26.77 -26.59
N GLU A 74 -5.13 26.34 -25.35
CA GLU A 74 -5.37 27.22 -24.21
C GLU A 74 -4.29 26.99 -23.16
N SER A 75 -3.81 28.08 -22.55
CA SER A 75 -2.89 28.02 -21.41
C SER A 75 -3.68 28.31 -20.14
N ILE A 76 -3.71 27.35 -19.22
CA ILE A 76 -4.40 27.49 -17.94
C ILE A 76 -3.36 27.43 -16.82
N SER A 77 -3.39 28.42 -15.93
CA SER A 77 -2.61 28.39 -14.70
C SER A 77 -3.28 27.42 -13.73
N VAL A 78 -2.57 26.38 -13.34
CA VAL A 78 -3.04 25.41 -12.34
C VAL A 78 -2.11 25.41 -11.14
N LYS A 79 -2.72 25.26 -9.97
CA LYS A 79 -2.00 24.97 -8.74
C LYS A 79 -1.66 23.48 -8.72
N ILE A 80 -0.40 23.17 -8.48
CA ILE A 80 0.08 21.79 -8.31
C ILE A 80 0.40 21.60 -6.84
N ILE A 81 -0.26 20.63 -6.22
CA ILE A 81 0.05 20.16 -4.86
C ILE A 81 0.66 18.77 -4.98
N SER A 82 1.87 18.59 -4.46
CA SER A 82 2.59 17.31 -4.48
C SER A 82 2.96 16.83 -3.08
N TYR A 83 2.92 15.51 -2.90
CA TYR A 83 3.46 14.80 -1.75
C TYR A 83 4.44 13.74 -2.25
N GLU A 84 5.63 13.66 -1.67
CA GLU A 84 6.64 12.68 -2.06
C GLU A 84 7.44 12.22 -0.83
N ASP A 85 7.52 10.90 -0.64
CA ASP A 85 8.41 10.26 0.32
C ASP A 85 9.16 9.09 -0.32
N LYS A 86 9.78 8.21 0.48
CA LYS A 86 10.55 7.07 -0.03
C LYS A 86 9.72 5.99 -0.74
N LYS A 87 8.40 5.95 -0.52
CA LYS A 87 7.49 4.89 -0.98
C LYS A 87 6.37 5.41 -1.88
N ILE A 88 5.95 6.67 -1.73
CA ILE A 88 4.74 7.23 -2.32
C ILE A 88 5.05 8.58 -2.97
N LYS A 89 4.55 8.77 -4.20
CA LYS A 89 4.52 10.05 -4.91
C LYS A 89 3.11 10.34 -5.40
N LEU A 90 2.55 11.48 -4.98
CA LEU A 90 1.20 11.92 -5.33
C LEU A 90 1.23 13.36 -5.81
N ILE A 91 0.44 13.65 -6.85
CA ILE A 91 0.33 14.98 -7.45
C ILE A 91 -1.15 15.26 -7.73
N LYS A 92 -1.63 16.40 -7.24
CA LYS A 92 -2.98 16.92 -7.49
C LYS A 92 -2.90 18.25 -8.21
N TYR A 93 -3.68 18.39 -9.27
CA TYR A 93 -3.88 19.65 -9.99
C TYR A 93 -5.20 20.27 -9.52
N GLU A 94 -5.14 21.52 -9.04
CA GLU A 94 -6.30 22.33 -8.68
C GLU A 94 -6.35 23.58 -9.59
N MET A 95 -7.55 23.91 -10.06
CA MET A 95 -7.85 25.18 -10.74
C MET A 95 -8.25 26.25 -9.72
#